data_AF-A0A9E0YZD7-F1
#
_entry.id   AF-A0A9E0YZD7-F1
#
_cell.length_a   1.000
_cell.length_b   1.000
_cell.length_c   1.000
_cell.angle_alpha   90.00
_cell.angle_beta   90.00
_cell.angle_gamma   90.00
#
_symmetry.space_group_name_H-M   'P 1'
#
loop_
_entity.id
_entity.type
_entity.pdbx_description
1 polymer ?
#
loop_
_entity_poly.entity_id
_entity_poly.type
_entity_poly.pdbx_seq_one_letter_code
_entity_poly.pdbx_strand_id
1 'polypeptide(L)'
;MMNSIEQLARYNYSYEGEAIGAAIAIIVIVIFLAIAAILAQIFLGLAVYHDAKSKGNSSSGMWGVLTGVFGWIPAIIYLCVRNSSSQRIIQCTTCGFAIPASAPGCPNCNHANPFAQQFYGPFVEQSKKRAKGFLIAAICCYAALILLIIAIVVIVAIFAGNYYYYY
;
A
#
# COMPACT_ATOMS: atom_id res chain seq x y z
N MET A 1 -13.15 35.77 49.37
CA MET A 1 -11.98 34.88 49.40
C MET A 1 -12.50 33.49 49.07
N MET A 2 -11.95 32.84 48.03
CA MET A 2 -12.33 31.46 47.68
C MET A 2 -11.92 30.53 48.82
N ASN A 3 -12.80 29.63 49.27
CA ASN A 3 -12.42 28.66 50.30
C ASN A 3 -11.60 27.50 49.68
N SER A 4 -10.93 26.71 50.52
CA SER A 4 -10.06 25.61 50.09
C SER A 4 -10.80 24.52 49.29
N ILE A 5 -12.09 24.31 49.55
CA ILE A 5 -12.92 23.33 48.83
C ILE A 5 -13.20 23.79 47.39
N GLU A 6 -13.52 25.07 47.20
CA GLU A 6 -13.73 25.67 45.89
C GLU A 6 -12.45 25.71 45.04
N GLN A 7 -11.29 25.89 45.68
CA GLN A 7 -9.98 25.80 45.02
C GLN A 7 -9.70 24.37 44.53
N LEU A 8 -9.94 23.36 45.37
CA LEU A 8 -9.76 21.94 45.00
C LEU A 8 -10.71 21.49 43.88
N ALA A 9 -11.98 21.88 43.96
CA ALA A 9 -12.97 21.56 42.92
C ALA A 9 -12.59 22.18 41.57
N ARG A 10 -12.10 23.42 41.56
CA ARG A 10 -11.66 24.10 40.33
C ARG A 10 -10.38 23.47 39.75
N TYR A 11 -9.43 23.06 40.60
CA TYR A 11 -8.21 22.37 40.17
C TYR A 11 -8.53 21.01 39.51
N ASN A 12 -9.36 20.18 40.16
CA ASN A 12 -9.80 18.91 39.59
C ASN A 12 -10.54 19.10 38.26
N TYR A 13 -11.47 20.07 38.18
CA TYR A 13 -12.20 20.33 36.94
C TYR A 13 -11.29 20.78 35.79
N SER A 14 -10.27 21.60 36.08
CA SER A 14 -9.28 22.03 35.08
C SER A 14 -8.43 20.85 34.60
N TYR A 15 -7.96 20.01 35.52
CA TYR A 15 -7.15 18.83 35.20
C TYR A 15 -7.95 17.79 34.39
N GLU A 16 -9.20 17.52 34.78
CA GLU A 16 -10.09 16.64 34.03
C GLU A 16 -10.37 17.19 32.61
N GLY A 17 -10.55 18.50 32.48
CA GLY A 17 -10.72 19.17 31.19
C GLY A 17 -9.51 19.02 30.26
N GLU A 18 -8.29 19.20 30.78
CA GLU A 18 -7.04 19.02 30.03
C GLU A 18 -6.82 17.56 29.63
N ALA A 19 -7.08 16.62 30.54
CA ALA A 19 -6.95 15.18 30.28
C ALA A 19 -7.94 14.70 29.20
N ILE A 20 -9.20 15.16 29.26
CA ILE A 20 -10.22 14.84 28.25
C ILE A 20 -9.82 15.44 26.89
N GLY A 21 -9.34 16.68 26.86
CA GLY A 21 -8.85 17.32 25.64
C GLY A 21 -7.71 16.56 24.97
N ALA A 22 -6.72 16.12 25.76
CA ALA A 22 -5.61 15.31 25.26
C ALA A 22 -6.08 13.93 24.74
N ALA A 23 -6.99 13.26 25.45
CA ALA A 23 -7.56 11.99 25.02
C ALA A 23 -8.29 12.10 23.68
N ILE A 24 -9.11 13.15 23.49
CA ILE A 24 -9.79 13.41 22.22
C ILE A 24 -8.78 13.63 21.09
N ALA A 25 -7.74 14.43 21.32
CA ALA A 25 -6.71 14.69 20.31
C ALA A 25 -5.99 13.41 19.88
N ILE A 26 -5.65 12.54 20.83
CA ILE A 26 -5.02 11.24 20.56
C ILE A 26 -5.94 10.36 19.72
N ILE A 27 -7.22 10.25 20.08
CA ILE A 27 -8.20 9.45 19.34
C ILE A 27 -8.32 9.95 17.89
N VAL A 28 -8.43 11.26 17.69
CA VAL A 28 -8.51 11.87 16.35
C VAL A 28 -7.26 11.54 15.52
N ILE A 29 -6.07 11.65 16.11
CA ILE A 29 -4.80 11.32 15.44
C ILE A 29 -4.76 9.83 15.06
N VAL A 30 -5.14 8.93 15.97
CA VAL A 30 -5.17 7.48 15.73
C VAL A 30 -6.14 7.13 14.59
N ILE A 31 -7.33 7.72 14.59
CA ILE A 31 -8.32 7.52 13.52
C ILE A 31 -7.76 8.00 12.18
N PHE A 32 -7.16 9.18 12.14
CA PHE A 32 -6.56 9.73 10.93
C PHE A 32 -5.43 8.84 10.40
N LEU A 33 -4.54 8.38 11.28
CA LEU A 33 -3.46 7.45 10.96
C LEU A 33 -4.00 6.13 10.40
N ALA A 34 -5.05 5.58 11.02
CA ALA A 34 -5.68 4.34 10.57
C ALA A 34 -6.28 4.48 9.16
N ILE A 35 -7.01 5.57 8.90
CA ILE A 35 -7.59 5.85 7.57
C ILE A 35 -6.48 5.98 6.52
N ALA A 36 -5.44 6.78 6.81
CA ALA A 36 -4.33 6.96 5.89
C ALA A 36 -3.57 5.64 5.61
N ALA A 37 -3.39 4.79 6.62
CA ALA A 37 -2.79 3.47 6.45
C ALA A 37 -3.66 2.55 5.58
N ILE A 38 -4.99 2.55 5.78
CA ILE A 38 -5.93 1.79 4.94
C ILE A 38 -5.87 2.26 3.49
N LEU A 39 -5.86 3.58 3.25
CA LEU A 39 -5.75 4.14 1.90
C LEU A 39 -4.43 3.76 1.22
N ALA A 40 -3.32 3.81 1.96
CA ALA A 40 -2.01 3.38 1.46
C ALA A 40 -2.06 1.92 0.99
N GLN A 41 -2.74 1.05 1.74
CA GLN A 41 -2.89 -0.35 1.39
C GLN A 41 -3.82 -0.60 0.21
N ILE A 42 -4.92 0.14 0.11
CA ILE A 42 -5.80 0.09 -1.06
C ILE A 42 -5.02 0.47 -2.32
N PHE A 43 -4.23 1.55 -2.28
CA PHE A 43 -3.40 1.94 -3.42
C PHE A 43 -2.34 0.89 -3.76
N LEU A 44 -1.69 0.28 -2.76
CA LEU A 44 -0.73 -0.80 -3.00
C LEU A 44 -1.40 -2.02 -3.65
N GLY A 45 -2.56 -2.44 -3.18
CA GLY A 45 -3.35 -3.53 -3.76
C GLY A 45 -3.79 -3.24 -5.20
N LEU A 46 -4.27 -2.02 -5.47
CA LEU A 46 -4.64 -1.59 -6.82
C LEU A 46 -3.44 -1.52 -7.76
N ALA A 47 -2.27 -1.12 -7.26
CA ALA A 47 -1.02 -1.12 -8.03
C ALA A 47 -0.65 -2.53 -8.48
N VAL A 48 -0.67 -3.50 -7.57
CA VAL A 48 -0.38 -4.92 -7.87
C VAL A 48 -1.44 -5.52 -8.80
N TYR A 49 -2.73 -5.24 -8.58
CA TYR A 49 -3.80 -5.70 -9.46
C TYR A 49 -3.59 -5.24 -10.92
N HIS A 50 -3.33 -3.95 -11.12
CA HIS A 50 -3.12 -3.40 -12.46
C HIS A 50 -1.79 -3.85 -13.07
N ASP A 51 -0.74 -4.05 -12.27
CA ASP A 51 0.52 -4.64 -12.75
C ASP A 51 0.27 -6.08 -13.24
N ALA A 52 -0.42 -6.90 -12.44
CA ALA A 52 -0.74 -8.29 -12.77
C ALA A 52 -1.60 -8.39 -14.04
N LYS A 53 -2.56 -7.49 -14.20
CA LYS A 53 -3.38 -7.40 -15.42
C LYS A 53 -2.55 -7.05 -16.64
N SER A 54 -1.56 -6.15 -16.49
CA SER A 54 -0.65 -5.81 -17.59
C SER A 54 0.29 -6.96 -17.99
N LYS A 55 0.44 -7.96 -17.13
CA LYS A 55 1.26 -9.16 -17.35
C LYS A 55 0.45 -10.37 -17.82
N GLY A 56 -0.83 -10.18 -18.13
CA GLY A 56 -1.70 -11.29 -18.56
C GLY A 56 -1.92 -12.34 -17.46
N ASN A 57 -1.83 -11.94 -16.18
CA ASN A 57 -2.06 -12.85 -15.07
C ASN A 57 -3.56 -13.03 -14.81
N SER A 58 -4.06 -14.26 -14.95
CA SER A 58 -5.47 -14.61 -14.72
C SER A 58 -5.88 -14.43 -13.25
N SER A 59 -4.94 -14.55 -12.30
CA SER A 59 -5.18 -14.36 -10.87
C SER A 59 -4.89 -12.93 -10.39
N SER A 60 -5.00 -11.93 -11.27
CA SER A 60 -4.72 -10.52 -10.93
C SER A 60 -5.50 -10.00 -9.73
N GLY A 61 -6.78 -10.36 -9.59
CA GLY A 61 -7.61 -9.99 -8.45
C GLY A 61 -7.10 -10.55 -7.12
N MET A 62 -6.69 -11.83 -7.11
CA MET A 62 -6.12 -12.48 -5.93
C MET A 62 -4.86 -11.73 -5.44
N TRP A 63 -3.94 -11.41 -6.34
CA TRP A 63 -2.72 -10.68 -5.99
C TRP A 63 -3.01 -9.28 -5.44
N GLY A 64 -4.00 -8.58 -6.01
CA GLY A 64 -4.43 -7.28 -5.52
C GLY A 64 -5.03 -7.35 -4.11
N VAL A 65 -5.90 -8.33 -3.84
CA VAL A 65 -6.53 -8.51 -2.52
C VAL A 65 -5.50 -8.94 -1.48
N LEU A 66 -4.66 -9.94 -1.79
CA LEU A 66 -3.61 -10.38 -0.88
C LEU A 66 -2.70 -9.20 -0.49
N THR A 67 -2.30 -8.41 -1.48
CA THR A 67 -1.48 -7.22 -1.24
C THR A 67 -2.20 -6.14 -0.44
N GLY A 68 -3.46 -5.85 -0.75
CA GLY A 68 -4.23 -4.85 0.00
C GLY A 68 -4.48 -5.25 1.45
N VAL A 69 -4.60 -6.55 1.76
CA VAL A 69 -4.89 -7.03 3.12
C VAL A 69 -3.62 -7.28 3.94
N PHE A 70 -2.62 -7.98 3.37
CA PHE A 70 -1.40 -8.37 4.08
C PHE A 70 -0.20 -7.46 3.79
N GLY A 71 -0.36 -6.47 2.91
CA GLY A 71 0.64 -5.44 2.63
C GLY A 71 1.82 -5.92 1.79
N TRP A 72 3.03 -5.54 2.21
CA TRP A 72 4.24 -5.68 1.41
C TRP A 72 4.72 -7.12 1.20
N ILE A 73 4.42 -8.05 2.13
CA ILE A 73 4.86 -9.45 2.02
C ILE A 73 4.36 -10.10 0.72
N PRO A 74 3.05 -10.19 0.44
CA PRO A 74 2.56 -10.71 -0.84
C PRO A 74 2.90 -9.81 -2.03
N ALA A 75 3.10 -8.50 -1.85
CA ALA A 75 3.57 -7.63 -2.93
C ALA A 75 4.96 -8.04 -3.41
N ILE A 76 5.89 -8.33 -2.49
CA ILE A 76 7.24 -8.79 -2.82
C ILE A 76 7.18 -10.17 -3.47
N ILE A 77 6.40 -11.10 -2.92
CA ILE A 77 6.22 -12.44 -3.50
C ILE A 77 5.67 -12.32 -4.93
N TYR A 78 4.65 -11.49 -5.14
CA TYR A 78 4.11 -11.18 -6.46
C TYR A 78 5.21 -10.69 -7.40
N LEU A 79 6.06 -9.75 -6.97
CA LEU A 79 7.14 -9.22 -7.79
C LEU A 79 8.12 -10.32 -8.25
N CYS A 80 8.38 -11.33 -7.41
CA CYS A 80 9.20 -12.48 -7.78
C CYS A 80 8.54 -13.36 -8.86
N VAL A 81 7.21 -13.53 -8.82
CA VAL A 81 6.47 -14.42 -9.72
C VAL A 81 5.71 -13.72 -10.85
N ARG A 82 5.77 -12.38 -10.94
CA ARG A 82 4.95 -11.58 -11.87
C ARG A 82 5.12 -11.93 -13.34
N ASN A 83 6.27 -12.50 -13.71
CA ASN A 83 6.58 -12.90 -15.09
C ASN A 83 6.21 -14.36 -15.38
N SER A 84 5.70 -15.13 -14.41
CA SER A 84 5.39 -16.55 -14.62
C SER A 84 4.37 -16.77 -15.74
N SER A 85 3.39 -15.87 -15.92
CA SER A 85 2.42 -15.98 -17.03
C SER A 85 3.06 -15.79 -18.41
N SER A 86 3.99 -14.84 -18.56
CA SER A 86 4.65 -14.58 -19.85
C SER A 86 5.72 -15.62 -20.19
N GLN A 87 6.41 -16.14 -19.18
CA GLN A 87 7.44 -17.17 -19.32
C GLN A 87 6.89 -18.59 -19.36
N ARG A 88 5.58 -18.78 -19.17
CA ARG A 88 4.96 -20.10 -19.28
C ARG A 88 5.20 -20.69 -20.67
N ILE A 89 5.79 -21.88 -20.71
CA ILE A 89 6.01 -22.60 -21.96
C ILE A 89 4.70 -23.18 -22.48
N ILE A 90 4.41 -22.93 -23.75
CA ILE A 90 3.28 -23.46 -24.49
C ILE A 90 3.79 -24.16 -25.77
N GLN A 91 2.97 -25.02 -26.36
CA GLN A 91 3.29 -25.64 -27.63
C GLN A 91 2.68 -24.84 -28.78
N CYS A 92 3.46 -24.68 -29.86
CA CYS A 92 2.96 -24.13 -31.11
C CYS A 92 1.83 -25.00 -31.66
N THR A 93 0.69 -24.38 -31.97
CA THR A 93 -0.50 -25.04 -32.51
C THR A 93 -0.29 -25.65 -33.91
N THR A 94 0.79 -25.28 -34.60
CA THR A 94 1.08 -25.76 -35.96
C THR A 94 2.19 -26.81 -36.00
N CYS A 95 3.32 -26.57 -35.33
CA CYS A 95 4.51 -27.43 -35.43
C CYS A 95 4.92 -28.10 -34.12
N GLY A 96 4.21 -27.87 -33.01
CA GLY A 96 4.50 -28.48 -31.70
C GLY A 96 5.72 -27.93 -30.96
N PHE A 97 6.49 -27.01 -31.55
CA PHE A 97 7.68 -26.42 -30.91
C PHE A 97 7.31 -25.67 -29.63
N ALA A 98 8.14 -25.80 -28.59
CA ALA A 98 7.94 -25.15 -27.30
C ALA A 98 8.36 -23.67 -27.36
N ILE A 99 7.42 -22.77 -27.06
CA ILE A 99 7.64 -21.32 -27.05
C ILE A 99 7.10 -20.69 -25.77
N PRO A 100 7.68 -19.58 -25.28
CA PRO A 100 7.08 -18.85 -24.17
C PRO A 100 5.76 -18.21 -24.62
N ALA A 101 4.77 -18.13 -23.73
CA ALA A 101 3.43 -17.63 -24.03
C ALA A 101 3.44 -16.20 -24.58
N SER A 102 4.44 -15.38 -24.22
CA SER A 102 4.60 -14.02 -24.74
C SER A 102 5.32 -13.91 -26.09
N ALA A 103 5.89 -14.99 -26.64
CA ALA A 103 6.56 -14.92 -27.95
C ALA A 103 5.53 -14.56 -29.04
N PRO A 104 5.74 -13.52 -29.87
CA PRO A 104 4.78 -13.11 -30.91
C PRO A 104 4.54 -14.16 -31.99
N GLY A 105 5.53 -15.01 -32.25
CA GLY A 105 5.46 -16.07 -33.24
C GLY A 105 6.41 -17.21 -32.89
N CYS A 106 6.21 -18.35 -33.55
CA CYS A 106 7.05 -19.53 -33.37
C CYS A 106 8.39 -19.35 -34.12
N PRO A 107 9.55 -19.55 -33.47
CA PRO A 107 10.86 -19.40 -34.15
C PRO A 107 11.13 -20.51 -35.18
N ASN A 108 10.42 -21.64 -35.11
CA ASN A 108 10.61 -22.76 -36.02
C ASN A 108 9.76 -22.63 -37.30
N CYS A 109 8.47 -22.30 -37.17
CA CYS A 109 7.55 -22.26 -38.31
C CYS A 109 7.01 -20.85 -38.66
N ASN A 110 7.43 -19.82 -37.91
CA ASN A 110 6.97 -18.43 -38.06
C ASN A 110 5.45 -18.21 -37.94
N HIS A 111 4.69 -19.22 -37.50
CA HIS A 111 3.27 -19.06 -37.26
C HIS A 111 3.04 -18.12 -36.07
N ALA A 112 2.08 -17.21 -36.20
CA ALA A 112 1.73 -16.26 -35.14
C ALA A 112 1.22 -16.99 -33.90
N ASN A 113 1.62 -16.52 -32.72
CA ASN A 113 1.17 -17.08 -31.47
C ASN A 113 -0.09 -16.33 -30.99
N PRO A 114 -1.28 -16.96 -30.99
CA PRO A 114 -2.51 -16.30 -30.53
C PRO A 114 -2.46 -15.95 -29.04
N PHE A 115 -1.69 -16.68 -28.23
CA PHE A 115 -1.52 -16.38 -26.81
C PHE A 115 -0.70 -15.12 -26.54
N ALA A 116 0.11 -14.65 -27.51
CA ALA A 116 0.91 -13.45 -27.33
C ALA A 116 0.04 -12.20 -27.15
N GLN A 117 -1.15 -12.17 -27.76
CA GLN A 117 -2.07 -11.03 -27.79
C GLN A 117 -2.44 -10.51 -26.40
N GLN A 118 -2.48 -11.37 -25.37
CA GLN A 118 -2.79 -10.95 -23.99
C GLN A 118 -1.69 -10.09 -23.33
N PHE A 119 -0.49 -10.08 -23.89
CA PHE A 119 0.67 -9.33 -23.37
C PHE A 119 0.92 -8.01 -24.11
N TYR A 120 0.18 -7.76 -25.20
CA TYR A 120 0.35 -6.59 -26.06
C TYR A 120 -1.00 -5.88 -26.29
N GLY A 121 -0.95 -4.56 -26.55
CA GLY A 121 -2.11 -3.77 -26.91
C GLY A 121 -2.44 -2.61 -25.96
N PRO A 122 -3.44 -1.79 -26.32
CA PRO A 122 -3.73 -0.53 -25.62
C PRO A 122 -4.19 -0.71 -24.17
N PHE A 123 -4.92 -1.79 -23.87
CA PHE A 123 -5.38 -2.11 -22.51
C PHE A 123 -4.23 -2.48 -21.56
N VAL A 124 -3.18 -3.12 -22.08
CA VAL A 124 -1.98 -3.48 -21.31
C VAL A 124 -1.22 -2.22 -20.94
N GLU A 125 -1.03 -1.30 -21.88
CA GLU A 125 -0.35 -0.01 -21.63
C GLU A 125 -1.13 0.86 -20.65
N GLN A 126 -2.46 0.90 -20.75
CA GLN A 126 -3.29 1.60 -19.78
C GLN A 126 -3.14 1.01 -18.36
N SER A 127 -3.09 -0.32 -18.25
CA SER A 127 -2.89 -1.01 -16.97
C SER A 127 -1.51 -0.73 -16.38
N LYS A 128 -0.44 -0.69 -17.19
CA LYS A 128 0.91 -0.27 -16.73
C LYS A 128 0.92 1.15 -16.18
N LYS A 129 0.27 2.09 -16.88
CA LYS A 129 0.17 3.49 -16.43
C LYS A 129 -0.56 3.60 -15.10
N ARG A 130 -1.70 2.92 -14.96
CA ARG A 130 -2.46 2.87 -13.70
C ARG A 130 -1.67 2.25 -12.56
N ALA A 131 -0.99 1.12 -12.82
CA ALA A 131 -0.15 0.45 -11.83
C ALA A 131 0.93 1.39 -11.28
N LYS A 132 1.64 2.11 -12.16
CA LYS A 132 2.63 3.12 -11.75
C LYS A 132 2.01 4.25 -10.94
N GLY A 133 0.88 4.79 -11.38
CA GLY A 133 0.17 5.86 -10.68
C GLY A 133 -0.22 5.46 -9.25
N PHE A 134 -0.84 4.29 -9.08
CA PHE A 134 -1.21 3.78 -7.76
C PHE A 134 0.01 3.43 -6.90
N LEU A 135 1.08 2.90 -7.49
CA LEU A 135 2.31 2.61 -6.74
C LEU A 135 2.95 3.88 -6.18
N ILE A 136 3.02 4.94 -6.99
CA ILE A 136 3.53 6.25 -6.56
C ILE A 136 2.64 6.80 -5.43
N ALA A 137 1.31 6.76 -5.60
CA ALA A 137 0.38 7.20 -4.56
C ALA A 137 0.57 6.42 -3.24
N ALA A 138 0.71 5.10 -3.31
CA ALA A 138 0.97 4.25 -2.13
C ALA A 138 2.28 4.64 -1.43
N ILE A 139 3.38 4.78 -2.19
CA ILE A 139 4.69 5.18 -1.65
C ILE A 139 4.61 6.56 -0.98
N CYS A 140 3.97 7.53 -1.63
CA CYS A 140 3.78 8.87 -1.07
C CYS A 140 2.96 8.83 0.23
N CYS A 141 1.88 8.05 0.29
CA CYS A 141 1.09 7.87 1.52
C CYS A 141 1.90 7.23 2.64
N TYR A 142 2.69 6.18 2.34
CA TYR A 142 3.57 5.56 3.32
C TYR A 142 4.66 6.51 3.83
N ALA A 143 5.28 7.27 2.94
CA ALA A 143 6.29 8.26 3.32
C ALA A 143 5.69 9.33 4.24
N ALA A 144 4.52 9.87 3.91
CA ALA A 144 3.82 10.84 4.74
C ALA A 144 3.45 10.27 6.12
N LEU A 145 2.96 9.02 6.19
CA LEU A 145 2.67 8.32 7.44
C LEU A 145 3.90 8.18 8.32
N ILE A 146 5.03 7.73 7.75
CA ILE A 146 6.28 7.56 8.49
C ILE A 146 6.78 8.90 9.04
N LEU A 147 6.78 9.96 8.21
CA LEU A 147 7.19 11.30 8.64
C LEU A 147 6.30 11.85 9.77
N LEU A 148 4.99 11.64 9.67
CA LEU A 148 4.04 12.05 10.71
C LEU A 148 4.29 11.30 12.03
N ILE A 149 4.53 9.99 11.98
CA ILE A 149 4.87 9.19 13.17
C ILE A 149 6.18 9.67 13.80
N ILE A 150 7.22 9.91 12.99
CA ILE A 150 8.51 10.44 13.48
C ILE A 150 8.29 11.80 14.16
N ALA A 151 7.52 12.70 13.54
CA ALA A 151 7.22 14.01 14.13
C ALA A 151 6.52 13.88 15.49
N ILE A 152 5.53 12.99 15.62
CA ILE A 152 4.85 12.71 16.89
C ILE A 152 5.83 12.19 17.94
N VAL A 153 6.68 11.22 17.59
CA VAL A 153 7.66 10.65 18.52
C VAL A 153 8.66 11.72 18.99
N VAL A 154 9.15 12.57 18.10
CA VAL A 154 10.06 13.67 18.44
C VAL A 154 9.39 14.67 19.37
N ILE A 155 8.15 15.07 19.08
CA ILE A 155 7.39 15.99 19.94
C ILE A 155 7.23 15.39 21.34
N VAL A 156 6.80 14.13 21.44
CA VAL A 156 6.64 13.44 22.73
C VAL A 156 7.97 13.36 23.49
N ALA A 157 9.07 13.06 22.80
CA ALA A 157 10.40 12.99 23.41
C ALA A 157 10.86 14.35 23.96
N ILE A 158 10.60 15.45 23.25
CA ILE A 158 10.93 16.81 23.71
C ILE A 158 10.12 17.16 24.97
N PHE A 159 8.80 16.90 24.96
CA PHE A 159 7.95 17.17 26.12
C PHE A 159 8.35 16.32 27.33
N ALA A 160 8.62 15.03 27.14
CA ALA A 160 9.08 14.15 28.20
C ALA A 160 10.45 14.59 28.74
N GLY A 161 11.40 14.90 27.86
CA GLY A 161 12.74 15.38 28.24
C GLY A 161 12.69 16.67 29.06
N ASN A 162 11.89 17.65 28.63
CA ASN A 162 11.68 18.86 29.41
C ASN A 162 11.06 18.56 30.78
N TYR A 163 10.07 17.66 30.86
CA TYR A 163 9.48 17.28 32.13
C TYR A 163 10.52 16.70 33.11
N TYR A 164 11.43 15.83 32.66
CA TYR A 164 12.52 15.30 33.48
C TYR A 164 13.59 16.33 33.87
N TYR A 165 13.72 17.45 33.15
CA TYR A 165 14.69 18.51 33.49
C TYR A 165 14.17 19.49 34.53
N TYR A 166 12.84 19.65 34.66
CA TYR A 166 12.22 20.61 35.56
C TYR A 166 11.74 20.02 36.90
N TYR A 167 11.77 18.69 37.06
CA TYR A 167 11.43 17.96 38.29
C TYR A 167 12.59 17.04 38.70
#